data_AF-A0A7W0TUQ5-F1
#
_entry.id   AF-A0A7W0TUQ5-F1
#
_cell.length_a   1.000
_cell.length_b   1.000
_cell.length_c   1.000
_cell.angle_alpha   90.00
_cell.angle_beta   90.00
_cell.angle_gamma   90.00
#
_symmetry.space_group_name_H-M   'P 1'
#
loop_
_entity.id
_entity.type
_entity.pdbx_description
1 polymer ?
#
loop_
_entity_poly.entity_id
_entity_poly.type
_entity_poly.pdbx_seq_one_letter_code
_entity_poly.pdbx_strand_id
1 'polypeptide(L)'
;MILALAIIGLFVLPDPWRVVVLGAALVVEVGEVYLWIRFLRRYRVTTGAEGLIGESALVIESCRPRGRARVRGEIWNARSAGRLEVGEPARIVSVDGLTLVLEADSQR
;
A
#
# COMPACT_ATOMS: atom_id res chain seq x y z
N MET A 1 -6.19 11.86 -21.60
CA MET A 1 -6.87 11.80 -22.92
C MET A 1 -7.68 13.06 -23.23
N ILE A 2 -7.90 13.95 -22.26
CA ILE A 2 -8.66 15.20 -22.44
C ILE A 2 -7.78 16.30 -23.06
N LEU A 3 -6.44 16.21 -22.90
CA LEU A 3 -5.46 17.08 -23.57
C LEU A 3 -5.63 17.20 -25.09
N ALA A 4 -5.94 16.10 -25.80
CA ALA A 4 -6.15 16.14 -27.25
C ALA A 4 -7.43 16.92 -27.64
N LEU A 5 -8.49 16.82 -26.81
CA LEU A 5 -9.74 17.56 -26.99
C LEU A 5 -9.59 19.04 -26.61
N ALA A 6 -8.79 19.34 -25.57
CA ALA A 6 -8.47 20.72 -25.16
C ALA A 6 -7.64 21.47 -26.23
N ILE A 7 -6.72 20.77 -26.91
CA ILE A 7 -5.94 21.32 -28.03
C ILE A 7 -6.83 21.65 -29.24
N ILE A 8 -7.82 20.80 -29.55
CA ILE A 8 -8.79 21.06 -30.63
C ILE A 8 -9.68 22.27 -30.27
N GLY A 9 -10.11 22.40 -29.02
CA GLY A 9 -10.89 23.54 -28.54
C GLY A 9 -10.16 24.88 -28.68
N LEU A 10 -8.83 24.89 -28.59
CA LEU A 10 -8.00 26.09 -28.76
C LEU A 10 -8.18 26.77 -30.13
N PHE A 11 -8.43 25.99 -31.18
CA PHE A 11 -8.54 26.47 -32.55
C PHE A 11 -9.98 26.82 -32.98
N VAL A 12 -11.00 26.38 -32.22
CA VAL A 12 -12.42 26.47 -32.63
C VAL A 12 -13.22 27.51 -31.82
N LEU A 13 -12.77 27.86 -30.61
CA LEU A 13 -13.54 28.72 -29.70
C LEU A 13 -13.13 30.22 -29.79
N PRO A 14 -14.11 31.15 -29.92
CA PRO A 14 -13.85 32.59 -29.84
C PRO A 14 -13.32 33.03 -28.46
N ASP A 15 -12.44 34.03 -28.43
CA ASP A 15 -12.09 34.77 -27.21
C ASP A 15 -13.36 35.41 -26.65
N PRO A 16 -13.87 35.06 -25.45
CA PRO A 16 -13.12 34.66 -24.24
C PRO A 16 -13.28 33.19 -23.79
N TRP A 17 -14.12 32.41 -24.48
CA TRP A 17 -14.50 31.05 -24.06
C TRP A 17 -13.33 30.08 -24.08
N ARG A 18 -12.32 30.36 -24.91
CA ARG A 18 -11.08 29.59 -24.99
C ARG A 18 -10.37 29.48 -23.64
N VAL A 19 -10.22 30.58 -22.90
CA VAL A 19 -9.53 30.58 -21.59
C VAL A 19 -10.35 29.82 -20.54
N VAL A 20 -11.67 29.99 -20.56
CA VAL A 20 -12.58 29.31 -19.62
C VAL A 20 -12.53 27.79 -19.83
N VAL A 21 -12.57 27.32 -21.07
CA VAL A 21 -12.52 25.90 -21.40
C VAL A 21 -11.17 25.28 -21.05
N LEU A 22 -10.06 25.97 -21.33
CA LEU A 22 -8.73 25.50 -20.94
C LEU A 22 -8.57 25.40 -19.42
N GLY A 23 -9.04 26.41 -18.68
CA GLY A 23 -9.00 26.41 -17.22
C GLY A 23 -9.83 25.27 -16.64
N ALA A 24 -11.06 25.08 -17.13
CA ALA A 24 -11.92 23.98 -16.69
C ALA A 24 -11.30 22.61 -17.00
N ALA A 25 -10.73 22.42 -18.20
CA ALA A 25 -10.08 21.16 -18.58
C ALA A 25 -8.88 20.84 -17.67
N LEU A 26 -8.06 21.84 -17.34
CA LEU A 26 -6.93 21.67 -16.43
C LEU A 26 -7.40 21.27 -15.02
N VAL A 27 -8.44 21.90 -14.50
CA VAL A 27 -8.99 21.58 -13.18
C VAL A 27 -9.53 20.14 -13.14
N VAL A 28 -10.22 19.70 -14.19
CA VAL A 28 -10.74 18.33 -14.29
C VAL A 28 -9.59 17.32 -14.35
N GLU A 29 -8.57 17.52 -15.19
CA GLU A 29 -7.42 16.61 -15.28
C GLU A 29 -6.66 16.52 -13.94
N VAL A 30 -6.40 17.65 -13.28
CA VAL A 30 -5.77 17.65 -11.95
C VAL A 30 -6.65 16.94 -10.91
N GLY A 31 -7.96 17.16 -10.96
CA GLY A 31 -8.93 16.50 -10.10
C GLY A 31 -8.98 14.98 -10.30
N GLU A 32 -9.05 14.51 -11.54
CA GLU A 32 -9.05 13.09 -11.89
C GLU A 32 -7.77 12.40 -11.42
N VAL A 33 -6.61 12.98 -11.70
CA VAL A 33 -5.31 12.44 -11.25
C VAL A 33 -5.23 12.40 -9.72
N TYR A 34 -5.68 13.47 -9.04
CA TYR A 34 -5.71 13.50 -7.57
C TYR A 34 -6.62 12.41 -7.00
N LEU A 35 -7.84 12.26 -7.54
CA LEU A 35 -8.80 11.24 -7.13
C LEU A 35 -8.25 9.83 -7.39
N TRP A 36 -7.61 9.60 -8.53
CA TRP A 36 -6.96 8.33 -8.86
C TRP A 36 -5.82 8.00 -7.90
N ILE A 37 -4.92 8.94 -7.63
CA ILE A 37 -3.83 8.76 -6.66
C ILE A 37 -4.40 8.47 -5.28
N ARG A 38 -5.45 9.18 -4.85
CA ARG A 38 -6.12 8.97 -3.56
C ARG A 38 -6.77 7.58 -3.50
N PHE A 39 -7.44 7.17 -4.55
CA PHE A 39 -8.09 5.87 -4.65
C PHE A 39 -7.07 4.73 -4.62
N LEU A 40 -6.01 4.81 -5.43
CA LEU A 40 -4.93 3.83 -5.45
C LEU A 40 -4.17 3.74 -4.12
N ARG A 41 -3.99 4.87 -3.42
CA ARG A 41 -3.41 4.86 -2.07
C ARG A 41 -4.30 4.13 -1.05
N ARG A 42 -5.62 4.19 -1.22
CA ARG A 42 -6.58 3.50 -0.36
C ARG A 42 -6.71 2.01 -0.72
N TYR A 43 -6.50 1.66 -1.99
CA TYR A 43 -6.47 0.29 -2.51
C TYR A 43 -5.04 -0.22 -2.71
N ARG A 44 -4.09 0.16 -1.85
CA ARG A 44 -2.78 -0.50 -1.83
C ARG A 44 -3.02 -1.99 -1.65
N VAL A 45 -2.72 -2.73 -2.71
CA VAL A 45 -2.88 -4.16 -2.90
C VAL A 45 -2.38 -4.90 -1.65
N THR A 46 -3.33 -5.21 -0.77
CA THR A 46 -3.16 -5.97 0.48
C THR A 46 -3.61 -7.41 0.26
N THR A 47 -3.73 -7.87 -0.97
CA THR A 47 -4.27 -9.20 -1.28
C THR A 47 -3.37 -10.35 -0.80
N GLY A 48 -2.08 -10.09 -0.54
CA GLY A 48 -1.18 -11.05 0.12
C GLY A 48 -1.12 -10.92 1.64
N ALA A 49 -1.17 -9.69 2.17
CA ALA A 49 -0.93 -9.40 3.58
C ALA A 49 -2.12 -9.73 4.50
N GLU A 50 -3.36 -9.50 4.02
CA GLU A 50 -4.58 -9.85 4.77
C GLU A 50 -4.65 -11.35 5.09
N GLY A 51 -4.22 -12.21 4.16
CA GLY A 51 -4.23 -13.65 4.33
C GLY A 51 -3.13 -14.21 5.26
N LEU A 52 -2.21 -13.36 5.73
CA LEU A 52 -1.17 -13.74 6.70
C LEU A 52 -1.55 -13.39 8.13
N ILE A 53 -2.46 -12.43 8.34
CA ILE A 53 -2.87 -12.03 9.69
C ILE A 53 -3.59 -13.19 10.37
N GLY A 54 -3.16 -13.53 11.58
CA GLY A 54 -3.68 -14.65 12.37
C GLY A 54 -2.95 -15.98 12.13
N GLU A 55 -2.12 -16.11 11.10
CA GLU A 55 -1.30 -17.30 10.86
C GLU A 55 -0.10 -17.38 11.82
N SER A 56 0.41 -18.61 11.97
CA SER A 56 1.63 -18.89 12.72
C SER A 56 2.86 -18.72 11.82
N ALA A 57 3.86 -18.04 12.34
CA ALA A 57 5.16 -17.80 11.73
C ALA A 57 6.24 -18.45 12.58
N LEU A 58 7.24 -19.07 11.95
CA LEU A 58 8.41 -19.60 12.65
C LEU A 58 9.51 -18.55 12.64
N VAL A 59 9.97 -18.11 13.81
CA VAL A 59 11.09 -17.16 13.90
C VAL A 59 12.37 -17.85 13.46
N ILE A 60 13.02 -17.33 12.43
CA ILE A 60 14.29 -17.89 11.91
C ILE A 60 15.49 -17.02 12.28
N GLU A 61 15.23 -15.78 12.70
CA GLU A 61 16.22 -14.85 13.24
C GLU A 61 15.58 -14.09 14.41
N SER A 62 16.26 -14.09 15.56
CA SER A 62 15.71 -13.56 16.82
C SER A 62 15.20 -12.12 16.64
N CYS A 63 13.96 -11.84 17.06
CA CYS A 63 13.36 -10.52 16.94
C CYS A 63 13.55 -9.71 18.21
N ARG A 64 14.42 -8.69 18.17
CA ARG A 64 14.70 -7.77 19.31
C ARG A 64 15.09 -6.35 18.86
N PRO A 65 14.17 -5.49 18.39
CA PRO A 65 12.77 -5.75 18.08
C PRO A 65 12.57 -6.22 16.62
N ARG A 66 13.62 -6.19 15.78
CA ARG A 66 13.59 -6.65 14.39
C ARG A 66 14.26 -8.02 14.26
N GLY A 67 13.81 -8.80 13.30
CA GLY A 67 14.37 -10.09 12.93
C GLY A 67 13.69 -10.61 11.67
N ARG A 68 13.64 -11.93 11.49
CA ARG A 68 12.99 -12.57 10.34
C ARG A 68 12.20 -13.79 10.78
N ALA A 69 11.11 -14.05 10.07
CA ALA A 69 10.29 -15.22 10.28
C ALA A 69 9.90 -15.87 8.96
N ARG A 70 9.56 -17.17 9.04
CA ARG A 70 9.14 -17.97 7.90
C ARG A 70 7.65 -18.26 7.99
N VAL A 71 6.92 -17.97 6.93
CA VAL A 71 5.47 -18.17 6.80
C VAL A 71 5.18 -18.79 5.44
N ARG A 72 4.42 -19.89 5.40
CA ARG A 72 4.06 -20.60 4.16
C ARG A 72 5.25 -20.90 3.22
N GLY A 73 6.44 -21.11 3.78
CA GLY A 73 7.66 -21.37 3.02
C GLY A 73 8.46 -20.12 2.62
N GLU A 74 7.92 -18.91 2.76
CA GLU A 74 8.55 -17.63 2.45
C GLU A 74 9.23 -17.00 3.65
N ILE A 75 10.33 -16.26 3.42
CA ILE A 75 11.06 -15.52 4.45
C ILE A 75 10.60 -14.06 4.43
N TRP A 76 10.14 -13.59 5.57
CA TRP A 76 9.64 -12.23 5.76
C TRP A 76 10.44 -11.48 6.83
N ASN A 77 10.54 -10.15 6.67
CA ASN A 77 11.01 -9.32 7.77
C ASN A 77 9.98 -9.37 8.88
N ALA A 78 10.45 -9.40 10.12
CA ALA A 78 9.60 -9.48 11.29
C ALA A 78 9.97 -8.41 12.32
N ARG A 79 8.96 -7.92 13.04
CA ARG A 79 9.13 -7.11 14.24
C ARG A 79 8.28 -7.65 15.38
N SER A 80 8.78 -7.58 16.60
CA SER A 80 8.04 -7.91 17.81
C SER A 80 8.30 -6.87 18.91
N ALA A 81 7.27 -6.59 19.70
CA ALA A 81 7.42 -5.78 20.92
C ALA A 81 8.12 -6.57 22.03
N GLY A 82 7.98 -7.90 22.02
CA GLY A 82 8.67 -8.81 22.92
C GLY A 82 9.94 -9.38 22.31
N ARG A 83 10.70 -10.10 23.13
CA ARG A 83 11.80 -10.94 22.64
C ARG A 83 11.20 -12.22 22.04
N LEU A 84 11.55 -12.53 20.80
CA LEU A 84 11.31 -13.85 20.21
C LEU A 84 12.64 -14.46 19.78
N GLU A 85 12.83 -15.72 20.11
CA GLU A 85 14.03 -16.50 19.78
C GLU A 85 13.86 -17.32 18.51
N VAL A 86 15.00 -17.71 17.93
CA VAL A 86 15.02 -18.58 16.76
C VAL A 86 14.38 -19.93 17.10
N GLY A 87 13.46 -20.38 16.25
CA GLY A 87 12.69 -21.60 16.42
C GLY A 87 11.38 -21.40 17.18
N GLU A 88 11.09 -20.22 17.73
CA GLU A 88 9.83 -19.97 18.41
C GLU A 88 8.69 -19.74 17.39
N PRO A 89 7.53 -20.40 17.58
CA PRO A 89 6.32 -20.04 16.86
C PRO A 89 5.79 -18.70 17.39
N ALA A 90 5.39 -17.84 16.48
CA ALA A 90 4.82 -16.55 16.79
C ALA A 90 3.61 -16.28 15.91
N ARG A 91 2.64 -15.52 16.42
CA ARG A 91 1.42 -15.19 15.69
C ARG A 91 1.57 -13.86 14.98
N ILE A 92 1.13 -13.79 13.73
CA ILE A 92 1.12 -12.56 12.95
C ILE A 92 -0.09 -11.74 13.36
N VAL A 93 0.12 -10.59 13.98
CA VAL A 93 -0.95 -9.70 14.44
C VAL A 93 -1.26 -8.59 13.44
N SER A 94 -0.27 -8.20 12.62
CA SER A 94 -0.46 -7.24 11.54
C SER A 94 0.68 -7.33 10.52
N VAL A 95 0.50 -6.70 9.36
CA VAL A 95 1.53 -6.57 8.32
C VAL A 95 1.71 -5.09 8.00
N ASP A 96 2.95 -4.60 8.14
CA ASP A 96 3.33 -3.22 7.86
C ASP A 96 4.27 -3.19 6.65
N GLY A 97 3.68 -3.00 5.46
CA GLY A 97 4.39 -3.09 4.19
C GLY A 97 4.95 -4.49 3.92
N LEU A 98 6.27 -4.63 4.04
CA LEU A 98 6.99 -5.91 3.87
C LEU A 98 7.53 -6.47 5.21
N THR A 99 6.93 -6.04 6.33
CA THR A 99 7.32 -6.47 7.68
C THR A 99 6.12 -7.05 8.42
N LEU A 100 6.24 -8.28 8.91
CA LEU A 100 5.26 -8.92 9.78
C LEU A 100 5.42 -8.41 11.21
N VAL A 101 4.32 -8.10 11.87
CA VAL A 101 4.30 -7.82 13.31
C VAL A 101 3.90 -9.09 14.02
N LEU A 102 4.78 -9.58 14.89
CA LEU A 102 4.66 -10.84 15.58
C LEU A 102 4.41 -10.65 17.08
N GLU A 103 3.59 -11.51 17.65
CA GLU A 103 3.42 -11.69 19.09
C GLU A 103 3.73 -13.14 19.48
N ALA A 104 4.20 -13.36 20.70
CA ALA A 104 4.47 -14.71 21.19
C ALA A 104 3.17 -15.52 21.20
N ASP A 105 3.18 -16.69 20.57
CA ASP A 105 2.01 -17.57 20.56
C ASP A 105 1.96 -18.35 21.88
N SER A 106 1.25 -17.80 22.86
CA SER A 106 1.18 -18.34 24.22
C SER A 106 0.20 -19.51 24.39
N GLN A 107 -0.18 -20.20 23.31
CA GLN A 107 -1.09 -21.36 23.35
C GLN A 107 -0.40 -22.65 23.83
N ARG A 108 0.29 -22.59 24.96
CA ARG A 108 0.84 -23.78 25.65
C ARG A 108 0.21 -23.98 27.01
#